data_AF-A0A949TA03-F1
#
_entry.id   AF-A0A949TA03-F1
#
_cell.length_a   1.000
_cell.length_b   1.000
_cell.length_c   1.000
_cell.angle_alpha   90.00
_cell.angle_beta   90.00
_cell.angle_gamma   90.00
#
_symmetry.space_group_name_H-M   'P 1'
#
loop_
_entity.id
_entity.type
_entity.pdbx_description
1 polymer ?
#
loop_
_entity_poly.entity_id
_entity_poly.type
_entity_poly.pdbx_seq_one_letter_code
_entity_poly.pdbx_strand_id
1 'polypeptide(L)'
;IPQDVISSPVKADAISLCQKPHLGVPSEQEINEVIEAIKNSKFPVLLAGMRSSSQAETEAIRRLVQKTNLPVVETFQGAGVISRELENHFFGRVGLFRNQVGDELLRKSDLVITIGYDPIEYEASNWNKELDTKIINVDEEHAE
;
A
#
# COMPACT_ATOMS: atom_id res chain seq x y z
N ILE A 1 -33.25 -8.15 -6.93
CA ILE A 1 -34.45 -7.55 -6.31
C ILE A 1 -35.66 -8.16 -7.01
N PRO A 2 -36.64 -8.71 -6.28
CA PRO A 2 -37.85 -9.29 -6.87
C PRO A 2 -38.57 -8.33 -7.84
N GLN A 3 -39.22 -8.87 -8.87
CA GLN A 3 -39.82 -8.08 -9.94
C GLN A 3 -40.95 -7.18 -9.42
N ASP A 4 -41.78 -7.72 -8.55
CA ASP A 4 -42.88 -7.03 -7.86
C ASP A 4 -42.38 -5.87 -6.98
N VAL A 5 -41.22 -6.01 -6.34
CA VAL A 5 -40.59 -4.96 -5.53
C VAL A 5 -40.07 -3.80 -6.39
N ILE A 6 -39.51 -4.07 -7.57
CA ILE A 6 -39.04 -3.02 -8.49
C ILE A 6 -40.23 -2.28 -9.14
N SER A 7 -41.30 -3.01 -9.50
CA SER A 7 -42.43 -2.44 -10.24
C SER A 7 -43.48 -1.76 -9.36
N SER A 8 -43.46 -2.00 -8.04
CA SER A 8 -44.45 -1.45 -7.13
C SER A 8 -44.28 0.07 -6.99
N PRO A 9 -45.37 0.86 -7.07
CA PRO A 9 -45.31 2.29 -6.84
C PRO A 9 -44.91 2.56 -5.38
N VAL A 10 -43.91 3.43 -5.19
CA VAL A 10 -43.40 3.83 -3.88
C VAL A 10 -43.43 5.36 -3.74
N LYS A 11 -43.77 5.83 -2.54
CA LYS A 11 -43.61 7.23 -2.11
C LYS A 11 -42.57 7.27 -1.00
N ALA A 12 -41.31 7.27 -1.39
CA ALA A 12 -40.17 7.45 -0.49
C ALA A 12 -39.10 8.23 -1.24
N ASP A 13 -38.42 9.12 -0.53
CA ASP A 13 -37.24 9.80 -1.06
C ASP A 13 -36.03 8.87 -0.98
N ALA A 14 -35.09 9.07 -1.89
CA ALA A 14 -33.81 8.36 -1.82
C ALA A 14 -33.07 8.76 -0.53
N ILE A 15 -32.48 7.78 0.14
CA ILE A 15 -31.57 8.04 1.26
C ILE A 15 -30.36 8.80 0.70
N SER A 16 -30.05 9.96 1.29
CA SER A 16 -28.85 10.72 0.95
C SER A 16 -27.60 9.87 1.16
N LEU A 17 -26.66 9.96 0.23
CA LEU A 17 -25.37 9.29 0.38
C LEU A 17 -24.67 9.85 1.63
N CYS A 18 -24.40 8.98 2.61
CA CYS A 18 -23.54 9.33 3.73
C CYS A 18 -22.13 9.62 3.21
N GLN A 19 -21.53 10.72 3.68
CA GLN A 19 -20.12 10.98 3.41
C GLN A 19 -19.27 9.95 4.17
N LYS A 20 -18.20 9.45 3.53
CA LYS A 20 -17.22 8.62 4.22
C LYS A 20 -16.62 9.42 5.39
N PRO A 21 -16.44 8.81 6.57
CA PRO A 21 -15.80 9.49 7.68
C PRO A 21 -14.36 9.88 7.29
N HIS A 22 -13.90 11.02 7.81
CA HIS A 22 -12.48 11.34 7.78
C HIS A 22 -11.79 10.56 8.88
N LEU A 23 -10.84 9.71 8.50
CA LEU A 23 -9.97 9.03 9.45
C LEU A 23 -8.95 10.03 10.01
N GLY A 24 -8.50 9.78 11.24
CA GLY A 24 -7.39 10.51 11.83
C GLY A 24 -6.09 10.24 11.07
N VAL A 25 -5.12 11.13 11.23
CA VAL A 25 -3.74 10.89 10.78
C VAL A 25 -2.91 10.35 11.95
N PRO A 26 -1.82 9.61 11.69
CA PRO A 26 -0.87 9.22 12.73
C PRO A 26 -0.35 10.44 13.49
N SER A 27 0.02 10.24 14.75
CA SER A 27 0.63 11.29 15.57
C SER A 27 1.97 11.74 14.99
N GLU A 28 2.39 12.98 15.29
CA GLU A 28 3.70 13.48 14.87
C GLU A 28 4.84 12.61 15.39
N GLN A 29 4.67 12.00 16.57
CA GLN A 29 5.66 11.08 17.12
C GLN A 29 5.81 9.84 16.25
N GLU A 30 4.71 9.17 15.89
CA GLU A 30 4.74 7.99 15.01
C GLU A 30 5.36 8.33 13.65
N ILE A 31 5.01 9.48 13.07
CA ILE A 31 5.60 9.96 11.82
C ILE A 31 7.12 10.13 11.97
N ASN A 32 7.58 10.76 13.06
CA ASN A 32 9.00 10.94 13.32
C ASN A 32 9.73 9.60 13.51
N GLU A 33 9.11 8.62 14.16
CA GLU A 33 9.67 7.28 14.32
C GLU A 33 9.87 6.58 12.96
N VAL A 34 8.91 6.71 12.04
CA VAL A 34 9.04 6.19 10.66
C VAL A 34 10.15 6.91 9.90
N ILE A 35 10.24 8.23 10.01
CA ILE A 35 11.29 9.03 9.36
C ILE A 35 12.67 8.59 9.86
N GLU A 36 12.85 8.44 11.17
CA GLU A 36 14.11 8.00 11.74
C GLU A 36 14.44 6.54 11.38
N ALA A 37 13.43 5.67 11.26
CA ALA A 37 13.64 4.32 10.76
C ALA A 37 14.16 4.33 9.31
N ILE A 38 13.58 5.14 8.43
CA ILE A 38 14.03 5.30 7.04
C ILE A 38 15.48 5.81 6.99
N LYS A 39 15.82 6.85 7.78
CA LYS A 39 17.16 7.44 7.78
C LYS A 39 18.25 6.48 8.28
N ASN A 40 17.92 5.64 9.25
CA ASN A 40 18.88 4.71 9.86
C ASN A 40 18.98 3.36 9.11
N SER A 41 18.04 3.07 8.22
CA SER A 41 18.05 1.89 7.37
C SER A 41 19.08 2.03 6.24
N LYS A 42 19.81 0.94 5.97
CA LYS A 42 20.81 0.88 4.89
C LYS A 42 20.15 0.61 3.55
N PHE A 43 19.05 -0.14 3.55
CA PHE A 43 18.37 -0.56 2.34
C PHE A 43 16.84 -0.57 2.52
N PRO A 44 16.21 0.60 2.72
CA PRO A 44 14.77 0.70 2.90
C PRO A 44 14.02 0.49 1.57
N VAL A 45 12.91 -0.25 1.60
CA VAL A 45 12.08 -0.58 0.42
C VAL A 45 10.61 -0.29 0.70
N LEU A 46 9.91 0.30 -0.27
CA LEU A 46 8.45 0.43 -0.24
C LEU A 46 7.79 -0.79 -0.91
N LEU A 47 6.80 -1.38 -0.24
CA LEU A 47 5.88 -2.35 -0.82
C LEU A 47 4.49 -1.72 -0.95
N ALA A 48 4.10 -1.39 -2.18
CA ALA A 48 2.84 -0.75 -2.51
C ALA A 48 1.76 -1.80 -2.81
N GLY A 49 0.74 -1.88 -1.95
CA GLY A 49 -0.38 -2.82 -2.05
C GLY A 49 -1.63 -2.24 -2.70
N MET A 50 -2.74 -2.99 -2.68
CA MET A 50 -4.03 -2.62 -3.26
C MET A 50 -4.48 -1.21 -2.86
N ARG A 51 -4.47 -0.88 -1.56
CA ARG A 51 -5.00 0.41 -1.05
C ARG A 51 -4.09 1.60 -1.35
N SER A 52 -2.90 1.37 -1.91
CA SER A 52 -2.02 2.45 -2.37
C SER A 52 -2.38 3.00 -3.77
N SER A 53 -3.25 2.29 -4.50
CA SER A 53 -3.55 2.56 -5.92
C SER A 53 -4.62 3.64 -6.17
N SER A 54 -5.26 4.16 -5.11
CA SER A 54 -6.17 5.30 -5.23
C SER A 54 -5.40 6.59 -5.56
N GLN A 55 -6.10 7.55 -6.18
CA GLN A 55 -5.46 8.74 -6.75
C GLN A 55 -4.67 9.55 -5.72
N ALA A 56 -5.25 9.83 -4.55
CA ALA A 56 -4.61 10.67 -3.53
C ALA A 56 -3.35 10.00 -2.94
N GLU A 57 -3.44 8.70 -2.68
CA GLU A 57 -2.39 7.86 -2.12
C GLU A 57 -1.25 7.70 -3.13
N THR A 58 -1.57 7.39 -4.38
CA THR A 58 -0.60 7.34 -5.48
C THR A 58 0.14 8.67 -5.64
N GLU A 59 -0.55 9.80 -5.63
CA GLU A 59 0.10 11.12 -5.70
C GLU A 59 1.03 11.37 -4.49
N ALA A 60 0.61 10.98 -3.28
CA ALA A 60 1.42 11.11 -2.07
C ALA A 60 2.67 10.22 -2.12
N ILE A 61 2.53 8.97 -2.55
CA ILE A 61 3.64 8.01 -2.69
C ILE A 61 4.63 8.51 -3.74
N ARG A 62 4.15 9.01 -4.88
CA ARG A 62 5.04 9.58 -5.91
C ARG A 62 5.83 10.76 -5.38
N ARG A 63 5.21 11.67 -4.62
CA ARG A 63 5.92 12.78 -3.95
C ARG A 63 6.96 12.27 -2.95
N LEU A 64 6.64 11.22 -2.20
CA LEU A 64 7.58 10.58 -1.27
C LEU A 64 8.79 10.04 -2.02
N VAL A 65 8.58 9.20 -3.04
CA VAL A 65 9.63 8.57 -3.85
C VAL A 65 10.51 9.63 -4.54
N GLN A 66 9.92 10.69 -5.09
CA GLN A 66 10.67 11.80 -5.70
C GLN A 66 11.62 12.48 -4.70
N LYS A 67 11.21 12.58 -3.44
CA LYS A 67 12.00 13.24 -2.39
C LYS A 67 13.06 12.32 -1.79
N THR A 68 12.78 11.03 -1.69
CA THR A 68 13.61 10.06 -0.94
C THR A 68 14.43 9.14 -1.82
N ASN A 69 14.08 9.01 -3.10
CA ASN A 69 14.63 8.01 -4.03
C ASN A 69 14.49 6.57 -3.55
N LEU A 70 13.47 6.27 -2.73
CA LEU A 70 13.25 4.92 -2.24
C LEU A 70 12.88 3.96 -3.39
N PRO A 71 13.43 2.74 -3.40
CA PRO A 71 12.99 1.71 -4.31
C PRO A 71 11.58 1.22 -3.95
N VAL A 72 10.78 0.89 -4.96
CA VAL A 72 9.38 0.48 -4.82
C VAL A 72 9.12 -0.84 -5.54
N VAL A 73 8.45 -1.73 -4.83
CA VAL A 73 7.86 -2.96 -5.35
C VAL A 73 6.35 -2.83 -5.24
N GLU A 74 5.61 -3.22 -6.28
CA GLU A 74 4.15 -3.24 -6.26
C GLU A 74 3.63 -4.68 -6.07
N THR A 75 2.49 -4.84 -5.41
CA THR A 75 1.65 -6.03 -5.61
C THR A 75 0.95 -5.95 -6.97
N PHE A 76 0.16 -6.96 -7.35
CA PHE A 76 -0.62 -6.85 -8.57
C PHE A 76 -1.74 -5.82 -8.51
N GLN A 77 -2.42 -5.64 -7.39
CA GLN A 77 -3.46 -4.61 -7.27
C GLN A 77 -2.88 -3.23 -6.92
N GLY A 78 -1.63 -3.17 -6.48
CA GLY A 78 -0.84 -1.93 -6.40
C GLY A 78 -0.37 -1.40 -7.78
N ALA A 79 -0.75 -2.04 -8.88
CA ALA A 79 -0.31 -1.65 -10.21
C ALA A 79 -0.71 -0.21 -10.59
N GLY A 80 0.27 0.58 -11.02
CA GLY A 80 0.06 1.95 -11.51
C GLY A 80 0.40 3.04 -10.49
N VAL A 81 0.81 2.65 -9.29
CA VAL A 81 1.33 3.57 -8.27
C VAL A 81 2.57 4.27 -8.80
N ILE A 82 3.50 3.53 -9.42
CA ILE A 82 4.70 4.12 -10.02
C ILE A 82 4.45 4.53 -11.48
N SER A 83 4.75 5.80 -11.79
CA SER A 83 4.65 6.37 -13.13
C SER A 83 5.90 6.13 -13.96
N ARG A 84 5.84 6.43 -15.26
CA ARG A 84 6.99 6.31 -16.17
C ARG A 84 8.17 7.18 -15.75
N GLU A 85 7.91 8.35 -15.19
CA GLU A 85 8.93 9.28 -14.72
C GLU A 85 9.70 8.73 -13.50
N LEU A 86 9.13 7.74 -12.82
CA LEU A 86 9.67 7.08 -11.63
C LEU A 86 10.11 5.64 -11.90
N GLU A 87 10.25 5.26 -13.18
CA GLU A 87 10.65 3.90 -13.59
C GLU A 87 11.98 3.46 -12.97
N ASN A 88 12.92 4.40 -12.75
CA ASN A 88 14.21 4.11 -12.11
C ASN A 88 14.09 3.65 -10.64
N HIS A 89 12.94 3.88 -10.01
CA HIS A 89 12.62 3.47 -8.65
C HIS A 89 11.74 2.23 -8.61
N PHE A 90 11.30 1.71 -9.77
CA PHE A 90 10.38 0.58 -9.86
C PHE A 90 11.12 -0.75 -10.04
N PHE A 91 10.93 -1.67 -9.11
CA PHE A 91 11.58 -2.99 -9.11
C PHE A 91 10.62 -4.13 -9.45
N GLY A 92 9.52 -3.80 -10.12
CA GLY A 92 8.55 -4.75 -10.64
C GLY A 92 7.46 -5.10 -9.64
N ARG A 93 6.76 -6.21 -9.95
CA ARG A 93 5.62 -6.69 -9.17
C ARG A 93 5.88 -8.04 -8.55
N VAL A 94 5.31 -8.26 -7.36
CA VAL A 94 5.34 -9.53 -6.62
C VAL A 94 3.91 -10.03 -6.38
N GLY A 95 3.73 -11.35 -6.22
CA GLY A 95 2.40 -11.91 -5.96
C GLY A 95 2.18 -13.41 -6.21
N LEU A 96 2.97 -14.08 -7.05
CA LEU A 96 2.77 -15.51 -7.37
C LEU A 96 3.92 -16.38 -6.91
N PHE A 97 5.11 -16.08 -7.43
CA PHE A 97 6.31 -16.87 -7.21
C PHE A 97 7.38 -15.98 -6.62
N ARG A 98 8.03 -16.47 -5.56
CA ARG A 98 9.16 -15.81 -4.90
C ARG A 98 10.44 -15.94 -5.72
N ASN A 99 10.47 -15.35 -6.91
CA ASN A 99 11.59 -15.43 -7.87
C ASN A 99 11.74 -14.17 -8.74
N GLN A 100 11.05 -13.09 -8.39
CA GLN A 100 11.14 -11.81 -9.10
C GLN A 100 12.24 -10.92 -8.52
N VAL A 101 12.60 -9.87 -9.27
CA VAL A 101 13.55 -8.84 -8.79
C VAL A 101 13.03 -8.18 -7.51
N GLY A 102 11.72 -7.93 -7.42
CA GLY A 102 11.09 -7.41 -6.21
C GLY A 102 11.25 -8.33 -5.00
N ASP A 103 11.18 -9.65 -5.17
CA ASP A 103 11.40 -10.60 -4.06
C ASP A 103 12.83 -10.54 -3.54
N GLU A 104 13.82 -10.48 -4.43
CA GLU A 104 15.22 -10.35 -4.06
C GLU A 104 15.51 -9.00 -3.38
N LEU A 105 14.79 -7.94 -3.76
CA LEU A 105 14.88 -6.64 -3.14
C LEU A 105 14.32 -6.66 -1.72
N LEU A 106 13.12 -7.23 -1.54
CA LEU A 106 12.47 -7.39 -0.24
C LEU A 106 13.32 -8.26 0.70
N ARG A 107 13.89 -9.37 0.19
CA ARG A 107 14.76 -10.28 0.96
C ARG A 107 16.06 -9.64 1.45
N LYS A 108 16.57 -8.62 0.75
CA LYS A 108 17.81 -7.91 1.12
C LYS A 108 17.56 -6.65 1.94
N SER A 109 16.29 -6.25 2.07
CA SER A 109 15.89 -5.07 2.81
C SER A 109 16.15 -5.25 4.30
N ASP A 110 16.62 -4.19 4.96
CA ASP A 110 16.63 -4.12 6.42
C ASP A 110 15.41 -3.37 6.98
N LEU A 111 14.62 -2.74 6.09
CA LEU A 111 13.37 -2.06 6.41
C LEU A 111 12.38 -2.12 5.23
N VAL A 112 11.24 -2.79 5.43
CA VAL A 112 10.13 -2.75 4.48
C VAL A 112 9.01 -1.88 5.03
N ILE A 113 8.56 -0.92 4.22
CA ILE A 113 7.42 -0.07 4.52
C ILE A 113 6.30 -0.49 3.60
N THR A 114 5.30 -1.15 4.17
CA THR A 114 4.11 -1.56 3.44
C THR A 114 3.11 -0.40 3.42
N ILE A 115 2.57 -0.09 2.25
CA ILE A 115 1.57 0.98 2.09
C ILE A 115 0.32 0.36 1.47
N GLY A 116 -0.77 0.32 2.24
CA GLY A 116 -2.04 -0.21 1.78
C GLY A 116 -1.97 -1.68 1.37
N TYR A 117 -1.17 -2.47 2.09
CA TYR A 117 -0.85 -3.86 1.76
C TYR A 117 -1.84 -4.83 2.41
N ASP A 118 -2.41 -5.69 1.57
CA ASP A 118 -3.25 -6.80 2.01
C ASP A 118 -2.49 -8.12 1.79
N PRO A 119 -2.24 -8.92 2.86
CA PRO A 119 -1.59 -10.23 2.73
C PRO A 119 -2.26 -11.19 1.74
N ILE A 120 -3.54 -10.97 1.39
CA ILE A 120 -4.23 -11.77 0.36
C ILE A 120 -3.57 -11.65 -1.02
N GLU A 121 -2.91 -10.53 -1.30
CA GLU A 121 -2.26 -10.30 -2.59
C GLU A 121 -0.94 -11.06 -2.70
N TYR A 122 -0.21 -11.15 -1.58
CA TYR A 122 1.05 -11.86 -1.51
C TYR A 122 1.45 -12.13 -0.07
N GLU A 123 1.21 -13.35 0.44
CA GLU A 123 1.42 -13.65 1.86
C GLU A 123 2.82 -13.25 2.37
N ALA A 124 2.88 -12.64 3.57
CA ALA A 124 4.13 -12.20 4.19
C ALA A 124 5.12 -13.34 4.43
N SER A 125 4.61 -14.56 4.62
CA SER A 125 5.39 -15.80 4.72
C SER A 125 6.25 -16.08 3.47
N ASN A 126 5.83 -15.58 2.31
CA ASN A 126 6.54 -15.76 1.04
C ASN A 126 7.72 -14.80 0.92
N TRP A 127 7.51 -13.50 1.17
CA TRP A 127 8.56 -12.50 0.97
C TRP A 127 9.42 -12.23 2.21
N ASN A 128 8.83 -12.23 3.41
CA ASN A 128 9.52 -12.02 4.70
C ASN A 128 9.81 -13.35 5.41
N LYS A 129 10.38 -14.32 4.69
CA LYS A 129 10.58 -15.67 5.23
C LYS A 129 11.63 -15.73 6.33
N GLU A 130 12.63 -14.85 6.26
CA GLU A 130 13.79 -14.81 7.14
C GLU A 130 13.49 -14.11 8.48
N LEU A 131 12.40 -13.33 8.56
CA LEU A 131 11.91 -12.63 9.76
C LEU A 131 12.95 -11.70 10.42
N ASP A 132 13.96 -11.28 9.68
CA ASP A 132 15.05 -10.40 10.11
C ASP A 132 14.84 -8.94 9.70
N THR A 133 13.81 -8.68 8.89
CA THR A 133 13.49 -7.38 8.33
C THR A 133 12.56 -6.60 9.25
N LYS A 134 12.89 -5.34 9.54
CA LYS A 134 11.95 -4.45 10.24
C LYS A 134 10.80 -4.09 9.29
N ILE A 135 9.56 -4.20 9.76
CA ILE A 135 8.37 -3.86 8.97
C ILE A 135 7.63 -2.69 9.61
N ILE A 136 7.23 -1.72 8.79
CA ILE A 136 6.34 -0.62 9.15
C ILE A 136 5.12 -0.71 8.25
N ASN A 137 3.94 -0.90 8.84
CA ASN A 137 2.68 -0.94 8.10
C ASN A 137 1.99 0.43 8.13
N VAL A 138 1.74 0.99 6.95
CA VAL A 138 0.98 2.22 6.75
C VAL A 138 -0.32 1.86 6.05
N ASP A 139 -1.41 1.87 6.78
CA ASP A 139 -2.72 1.51 6.26
C ASP A 139 -3.86 2.17 7.05
N GLU A 140 -5.06 2.19 6.46
CA GLU A 140 -6.29 2.64 7.13
C GLU A 140 -6.89 1.57 8.06
N GLU A 141 -6.42 0.33 7.94
CA GLU A 141 -6.80 -0.81 8.77
C GLU A 141 -5.61 -1.36 9.58
N HIS A 142 -5.89 -2.00 10.72
CA HIS A 142 -4.86 -2.71 11.46
C HIS A 142 -4.38 -3.92 10.65
N ALA A 143 -3.06 -4.18 10.68
CA ALA A 143 -2.51 -5.38 10.07
C ALA A 143 -3.02 -6.65 10.79
N GLU A 144 -3.38 -7.68 10.02
CA GLU A 144 -3.77 -9.01 10.49
C GLU A 144 -2.57 -9.94 10.77
#